data_AF-A0A7W8E8C8-F1
#
_entry.id   AF-A0A7W8E8C8-F1
#
_cell.length_a   1.000
_cell.length_b   1.000
_cell.length_c   1.000
_cell.angle_alpha   90.00
_cell.angle_beta   90.00
_cell.angle_gamma   90.00
#
_symmetry.space_group_name_H-M   'P 1'
#
loop_
_entity.id
_entity.type
_entity.pdbx_description
1 polymer ?
#
loop_
_entity_poly.entity_id
_entity_poly.type
_entity_poly.pdbx_seq_one_letter_code
_entity_poly.pdbx_strand_id
1 'polypeptide(L)'
;MMFQKVGLSSKTEAFGLEYIDALYGYALMLTRNRSDAEDLVQETYVRALDAKDRLREDSNVKGWFFTILRNLWLNQLRKRKSEPHLVEIDGQEGGADYLSGNTPSSDEILVAKEDVEQVRFAIRQLSPEFQEVIHLREFEELSYQQIAIVLSCPTGTVMSRLGRARAKLRALLTPTWSQTASSGKDSRS
;
A
#
# COMPACT_ATOMS: atom_id res chain seq x y z
N MET A 1 11.24 13.60 -9.97
CA MET A 1 11.20 15.03 -10.38
C MET A 1 9.80 15.33 -10.92
N MET A 2 8.78 15.39 -10.04
CA MET A 2 7.36 15.28 -10.42
C MET A 2 6.51 16.55 -10.23
N PHE A 3 7.06 17.67 -9.76
CA PHE A 3 6.23 18.85 -9.47
C PHE A 3 6.90 20.16 -9.87
N GLN A 4 6.94 20.46 -11.17
CA GLN A 4 7.40 21.78 -11.65
C GLN A 4 6.34 22.63 -12.36
N LYS A 5 5.05 22.28 -12.27
CA LYS A 5 3.98 23.13 -12.84
C LYS A 5 2.68 23.11 -12.03
N VAL A 6 2.72 23.59 -10.80
CA VAL A 6 1.54 24.14 -10.13
C VAL A 6 1.99 25.35 -9.32
N GLY A 7 1.64 26.55 -9.76
CA GLY A 7 1.91 27.78 -9.00
C GLY A 7 0.83 27.98 -7.95
N LEU A 8 1.16 27.86 -6.65
CA LEU A 8 0.15 27.90 -5.60
C LEU A 8 0.62 28.47 -4.23
N SER A 9 1.29 29.63 -4.19
CA SER A 9 1.43 30.47 -2.98
C SER A 9 1.76 29.76 -1.64
N SER A 10 3.03 29.34 -1.47
CA SER A 10 3.94 29.33 -0.29
C SER A 10 3.48 28.95 1.15
N LYS A 11 2.22 29.01 1.56
CA LYS A 11 1.76 28.54 2.90
C LYS A 11 0.68 27.47 2.87
N THR A 12 0.01 27.28 1.73
CA THR A 12 -0.94 26.19 1.51
C THR A 12 -0.25 24.94 0.94
N GLU A 13 0.95 25.09 0.37
CA GLU A 13 1.61 24.12 -0.50
C GLU A 13 2.09 22.82 0.18
N ALA A 14 2.21 22.77 1.51
CA ALA A 14 2.83 21.64 2.20
C ALA A 14 1.86 20.63 2.85
N PHE A 15 0.54 20.85 2.79
CA PHE A 15 -0.42 20.04 3.53
C PHE A 15 -0.44 18.58 3.04
N GLY A 16 0.04 17.67 3.91
CA GLY A 16 0.05 16.24 3.65
C GLY A 16 1.10 15.78 2.64
N LEU A 17 2.05 16.62 2.21
CA LEU A 17 3.12 16.19 1.28
C LEU A 17 3.98 15.06 1.85
N GLU A 18 4.14 15.01 3.17
CA GLU A 18 4.83 13.93 3.89
C GLU A 18 4.19 12.54 3.69
N TYR A 19 2.95 12.47 3.19
CA TYR A 19 2.25 11.22 2.92
C TYR A 19 2.31 10.78 1.45
N ILE A 20 2.99 11.51 0.55
CA ILE A 20 3.00 11.19 -0.88
C ILE A 20 3.49 9.76 -1.14
N ASP A 21 4.64 9.38 -0.58
CA ASP A 21 5.25 8.08 -0.84
C ASP A 21 4.39 6.93 -0.30
N ALA A 22 3.80 7.13 0.89
CA ALA A 22 2.85 6.20 1.50
C ALA A 22 1.58 6.02 0.66
N LEU A 23 0.97 7.12 0.22
CA LEU A 23 -0.22 7.09 -0.63
C LEU A 23 0.07 6.47 -1.99
N TYR A 24 1.25 6.75 -2.56
CA TYR A 24 1.69 6.14 -3.81
C TYR A 24 1.93 4.63 -3.66
N GLY A 25 2.57 4.17 -2.58
CA GLY A 25 2.74 2.75 -2.29
C GLY A 25 1.40 2.02 -2.19
N TYR A 26 0.43 2.60 -1.49
CA TYR A 26 -0.92 2.04 -1.39
C TYR A 26 -1.68 2.09 -2.72
N ALA A 27 -1.62 3.21 -3.46
CA ALA A 27 -2.22 3.33 -4.78
C ALA A 27 -1.65 2.31 -5.78
N LEU A 28 -0.34 2.09 -5.75
CA LEU A 28 0.34 1.12 -6.61
C LEU A 28 -0.05 -0.31 -6.26
N MET A 29 -0.23 -0.63 -4.98
CA MET A 29 -0.77 -1.93 -4.56
C MET A 29 -2.20 -2.14 -5.09
N LEU A 30 -3.06 -1.12 -5.07
CA LEU A 30 -4.45 -1.20 -5.52
C LEU A 30 -4.57 -1.30 -7.04
N THR A 31 -3.86 -0.46 -7.76
CA THR A 31 -3.98 -0.29 -9.22
C THR A 31 -3.11 -1.25 -10.01
N ARG A 32 -1.96 -1.65 -9.46
CA ARG A 32 -0.90 -2.42 -10.13
C ARG A 32 -0.35 -1.76 -11.40
N ASN A 33 -0.62 -0.48 -11.60
CA ASN A 33 -0.16 0.31 -12.74
C ASN A 33 0.36 1.65 -12.21
N ARG A 34 1.57 2.04 -12.64
CA ARG A 34 2.23 3.26 -12.14
C ARG A 34 1.47 4.53 -12.53
N SER A 35 0.99 4.61 -13.76
CA SER A 35 0.23 5.76 -14.26
C SER A 35 -1.09 5.90 -13.48
N ASP A 36 -1.85 4.81 -13.36
CA ASP A 36 -3.11 4.82 -12.60
C ASP A 36 -2.86 5.17 -11.12
N ALA A 37 -1.74 4.73 -10.54
CA ALA A 37 -1.36 5.07 -9.17
C ALA A 37 -1.03 6.56 -9.01
N GLU A 38 -0.23 7.12 -9.91
CA GLU A 38 0.11 8.54 -9.94
C GLU A 38 -1.15 9.41 -10.06
N ASP A 39 -2.04 9.06 -10.99
CA ASP A 39 -3.30 9.77 -11.21
C ASP A 39 -4.21 9.68 -9.99
N LEU A 40 -4.31 8.51 -9.36
CA LEU A 40 -5.10 8.30 -8.15
C LEU A 40 -4.57 9.13 -6.97
N VAL A 41 -3.25 9.23 -6.81
CA VAL A 41 -2.62 10.08 -5.77
C VAL A 41 -2.88 11.55 -6.07
N GLN A 42 -2.69 12.00 -7.30
CA GLN A 42 -2.95 13.39 -7.68
C GLN A 42 -4.40 13.81 -7.39
N GLU A 43 -5.38 13.01 -7.84
CA GLU A 43 -6.80 13.27 -7.58
C GLU A 43 -7.10 13.24 -6.07
N THR A 44 -6.42 12.37 -5.29
CA THR A 44 -6.54 12.35 -3.83
C THR A 44 -6.15 13.71 -3.22
N TYR A 45 -5.02 14.30 -3.65
CA TYR A 45 -4.58 15.61 -3.16
C TYR A 45 -5.52 16.73 -3.57
N VAL A 46 -6.05 16.72 -4.80
CA VAL A 46 -7.07 17.69 -5.24
C VAL A 46 -8.28 17.66 -4.30
N ARG A 47 -8.84 16.48 -4.04
CA ARG A 47 -9.98 16.33 -3.13
C ARG A 47 -9.66 16.68 -1.69
N ALA A 48 -8.45 16.36 -1.23
CA ALA A 48 -8.01 16.67 0.13
C ALA A 48 -7.85 18.18 0.32
N LEU A 49 -7.30 18.90 -0.65
CA LEU A 49 -7.15 20.36 -0.59
C LEU A 49 -8.52 21.06 -0.59
N ASP A 50 -9.45 20.62 -1.44
CA ASP A 50 -10.83 21.14 -1.49
C ASP A 50 -11.61 20.91 -0.19
N ALA A 51 -11.29 19.81 0.53
CA ALA A 51 -11.98 19.41 1.75
C ALA A 51 -11.23 19.79 3.04
N LYS A 52 -10.04 20.37 2.94
CA LYS A 52 -9.12 20.62 4.06
C LYS A 52 -9.78 21.43 5.18
N ASP A 53 -10.55 22.45 4.83
CA ASP A 53 -11.20 23.34 5.81
C ASP A 53 -12.31 22.66 6.62
N ARG A 54 -12.73 21.45 6.22
CA ARG A 54 -13.72 20.63 6.94
C ARG A 54 -13.07 19.61 7.88
N LEU A 55 -11.75 19.49 7.87
CA LEU A 55 -11.01 18.58 8.73
C LEU A 55 -11.02 19.11 10.16
N ARG A 56 -11.45 18.28 11.11
CA ARG A 56 -11.41 18.65 12.54
C ARG A 56 -9.96 18.61 13.03
N GLU A 57 -9.62 19.48 13.96
CA GLU A 57 -8.25 19.63 14.50
C GLU A 57 -7.67 18.31 15.05
N ASP A 58 -8.53 17.46 15.64
CA ASP A 58 -8.13 16.18 16.27
C ASP A 58 -8.12 15.00 15.27
N SER A 59 -8.30 15.25 13.98
CA SER A 59 -8.41 14.19 12.97
C SER A 59 -7.05 13.59 12.66
N ASN A 60 -7.00 12.26 12.52
CA ASN A 60 -5.81 11.62 11.96
C ASN A 60 -5.71 11.92 10.46
N VAL A 61 -4.85 12.89 10.11
CA VAL A 61 -4.69 13.39 8.74
C VAL A 61 -4.29 12.26 7.77
N LYS A 62 -3.32 11.43 8.15
CA LYS A 62 -2.86 10.29 7.35
C LYS A 62 -4.01 9.36 6.98
N GLY A 63 -4.73 8.81 7.95
CA GLY A 63 -5.88 7.93 7.74
C GLY A 63 -7.01 8.58 6.95
N TRP A 64 -7.19 9.91 7.08
CA TRP A 64 -8.14 10.65 6.26
C TRP A 64 -7.74 10.69 4.77
N PHE A 65 -6.46 10.94 4.45
CA PHE A 65 -5.95 10.82 3.08
C PHE A 65 -6.18 9.42 2.50
N PHE A 66 -5.84 8.37 3.25
CA PHE A 66 -6.07 6.98 2.84
C PHE A 66 -7.56 6.67 2.61
N THR A 67 -8.44 7.28 3.39
CA THR A 67 -9.90 7.16 3.21
C THR A 67 -10.35 7.80 1.90
N ILE A 68 -9.85 9.00 1.57
CA ILE A 68 -10.14 9.68 0.30
C ILE A 68 -9.67 8.82 -0.88
N LEU A 69 -8.40 8.40 -0.85
CA LEU A 69 -7.78 7.59 -1.90
C LEU A 69 -8.56 6.31 -2.15
N ARG A 70 -8.88 5.56 -1.10
CA ARG A 70 -9.65 4.33 -1.21
C ARG A 70 -11.05 4.57 -1.80
N ASN A 71 -11.73 5.63 -1.38
CA ASN A 71 -13.06 5.97 -1.91
C ASN A 71 -13.00 6.31 -3.41
N LEU A 72 -11.99 7.06 -3.84
CA LEU A 72 -11.74 7.34 -5.26
C LEU A 72 -11.53 6.06 -6.05
N TRP A 73 -10.68 5.15 -5.56
CA TRP A 73 -10.44 3.85 -6.19
C TRP A 73 -11.71 3.00 -6.33
N LEU A 74 -12.50 2.88 -5.25
CA LEU A 74 -13.75 2.12 -5.29
C LEU A 74 -14.76 2.72 -6.28
N ASN A 75 -14.78 4.05 -6.42
CA ASN A 75 -15.63 4.72 -7.41
C ASN A 75 -15.16 4.43 -8.84
N GLN A 76 -13.86 4.44 -9.12
CA GLN A 76 -13.30 4.06 -10.43
C GLN A 76 -13.65 2.61 -10.78
N LEU A 77 -13.49 1.67 -9.83
CA LEU A 77 -13.86 0.26 -10.03
C LEU A 77 -15.36 0.08 -10.33
N ARG A 78 -16.24 0.83 -9.66
CA ARG A 78 -17.68 0.78 -9.92
C ARG A 78 -18.01 1.30 -11.33
N LYS A 79 -17.36 2.39 -11.77
CA LYS A 79 -17.53 2.94 -13.12
C LYS A 79 -17.08 1.95 -14.20
N ARG A 80 -15.87 1.40 -14.07
CA ARG A 80 -15.31 0.40 -15.01
C ARG A 80 -16.21 -0.83 -15.15
N LYS A 81 -16.89 -1.26 -14.08
CA LYS A 81 -17.86 -2.38 -14.12
C LYS A 81 -19.20 -2.04 -14.77
N SER A 82 -19.58 -0.76 -14.81
CA SER A 82 -20.87 -0.30 -15.33
C SER A 82 -20.81 0.07 -16.82
N GLU A 83 -19.61 0.14 -17.42
CA GLU A 83 -19.43 0.46 -18.83
C GLU A 83 -19.48 -0.83 -19.69
N PRO A 84 -20.28 -0.87 -20.78
CA PRO A 84 -20.28 -1.99 -21.71
C PRO A 84 -18.90 -2.12 -22.36
N HIS A 85 -18.31 -3.31 -22.25
CA HIS A 85 -16.89 -3.59 -22.51
C HIS A 85 -16.40 -3.10 -23.89
N LEU A 86 -15.52 -2.11 -23.90
CA LEU A 86 -14.36 -2.15 -24.78
C LEU A 86 -13.26 -2.86 -23.99
N VAL A 87 -12.97 -4.10 -24.38
CA VAL A 87 -11.88 -4.88 -23.81
C VAL A 87 -10.58 -4.23 -24.27
N GLU A 88 -9.99 -3.38 -23.43
CA GLU A 88 -8.56 -3.16 -23.47
C GLU A 88 -7.90 -4.33 -22.73
N ILE A 89 -7.34 -5.25 -23.53
CA ILE A 89 -6.32 -6.18 -23.07
C ILE A 89 -5.10 -5.30 -22.77
N ASP A 90 -4.87 -4.95 -21.51
CA ASP A 90 -3.51 -4.60 -21.10
C ASP A 90 -3.05 -5.54 -20.00
N GLY A 91 -2.47 -6.64 -20.47
CA GLY A 91 -1.55 -7.43 -19.68
C GLY A 91 -0.27 -6.62 -19.50
N GLN A 92 -0.18 -5.93 -18.37
CA GLN A 92 1.10 -5.42 -17.87
C GLN A 92 1.32 -5.99 -16.48
N GLU A 93 2.06 -7.09 -16.44
CA GLU A 93 2.83 -7.55 -15.28
C GLU A 93 3.90 -6.47 -14.96
N GLY A 94 3.45 -5.32 -14.46
CA GLY A 94 4.33 -4.33 -13.89
C GLY A 94 4.80 -4.85 -12.54
N GLY A 95 6.02 -5.39 -12.49
CA GLY A 95 6.78 -5.65 -11.26
C GLY A 95 7.08 -4.36 -10.52
N ALA A 96 6.04 -3.67 -10.05
CA ALA A 96 6.14 -2.41 -9.36
C ALA A 96 6.27 -2.69 -7.87
N ASP A 97 7.35 -2.17 -7.30
CA ASP A 97 7.80 -2.47 -5.97
C ASP A 97 7.12 -1.54 -4.94
N TYR A 98 5.95 -1.91 -4.44
CA TYR A 98 5.07 -1.02 -3.66
C TYR A 98 5.30 -1.03 -2.13
N LEU A 99 6.29 -1.76 -1.61
CA LEU A 99 6.62 -1.85 -0.18
C LEU A 99 7.99 -1.24 0.17
N SER A 100 8.51 -0.30 -0.64
CA SER A 100 9.85 0.26 -0.42
C SER A 100 9.86 1.22 0.77
N GLY A 101 10.21 0.71 1.95
CA GLY A 101 10.61 1.49 3.13
C GLY A 101 12.11 1.35 3.41
N ASN A 102 12.80 2.49 3.50
CA ASN A 102 14.14 2.76 4.06
C ASN A 102 15.25 1.69 3.89
N THR A 103 16.24 1.93 3.03
CA THR A 103 17.35 1.00 2.71
C THR A 103 18.63 1.18 3.57
N PRO A 104 19.19 0.13 4.20
CA PRO A 104 20.57 0.06 4.74
C PRO A 104 21.60 -0.53 3.74
N SER A 105 22.84 -0.82 4.16
CA SER A 105 24.09 -1.02 3.35
C SER A 105 24.40 -2.44 2.78
N SER A 106 25.38 -2.52 1.86
CA SER A 106 25.47 -3.34 0.63
C SER A 106 25.47 -4.89 0.71
N ASP A 107 25.88 -5.53 1.80
CA ASP A 107 25.84 -7.01 1.93
C ASP A 107 24.60 -7.49 2.69
N GLU A 108 24.18 -6.75 3.72
CA GLU A 108 22.87 -6.91 4.35
C GLU A 108 21.74 -6.65 3.35
N ILE A 109 21.96 -5.77 2.36
CA ILE A 109 21.03 -5.50 1.27
C ILE A 109 20.68 -6.77 0.48
N LEU A 110 21.62 -7.66 0.19
CA LEU A 110 21.32 -8.79 -0.71
C LEU A 110 20.43 -9.83 -0.03
N VAL A 111 20.76 -10.20 1.21
CA VAL A 111 19.95 -11.11 2.03
C VAL A 111 18.61 -10.47 2.40
N ALA A 112 18.61 -9.19 2.80
CA ALA A 112 17.39 -8.47 3.10
C ALA A 112 16.51 -8.29 1.87
N LYS A 113 17.08 -8.09 0.67
CA LYS A 113 16.31 -8.03 -0.59
C LYS A 113 15.63 -9.35 -0.88
N GLU A 114 16.31 -10.48 -0.71
CA GLU A 114 15.71 -11.80 -0.94
C GLU A 114 14.55 -12.07 0.04
N ASP A 115 14.74 -11.74 1.33
CA ASP A 115 13.68 -11.85 2.34
C ASP A 115 12.51 -10.90 2.05
N VAL A 116 12.80 -9.67 1.62
CA VAL A 116 11.80 -8.66 1.24
C VAL A 116 11.00 -9.12 0.02
N GLU A 117 11.65 -9.69 -1.00
CA GLU A 117 10.96 -10.24 -2.18
C GLU A 117 10.07 -11.44 -1.83
N GLN A 118 10.50 -12.30 -0.91
CA GLN A 118 9.66 -13.41 -0.42
C GLN A 118 8.42 -12.89 0.32
N VAL A 119 8.58 -11.89 1.19
CA VAL A 119 7.46 -11.26 1.90
C VAL A 119 6.51 -10.57 0.91
N ARG A 120 7.04 -9.86 -0.08
CA ARG A 120 6.25 -9.24 -1.16
C ARG A 120 5.45 -10.25 -1.92
N PHE A 121 6.10 -11.34 -2.35
CA PHE A 121 5.44 -12.42 -3.05
C PHE A 121 4.33 -13.04 -2.19
N ALA A 122 4.59 -13.33 -0.92
CA ALA A 122 3.59 -13.87 0.00
C ALA A 122 2.40 -12.93 0.19
N ILE A 123 2.62 -11.61 0.31
CA ILE A 123 1.55 -10.62 0.39
C ILE A 123 0.71 -10.62 -0.89
N ARG A 124 1.32 -10.70 -2.08
CA ARG A 124 0.59 -10.77 -3.36
C ARG A 124 -0.34 -11.98 -3.48
N GLN A 125 -0.05 -13.07 -2.76
CA GLN A 125 -0.91 -14.27 -2.71
C GLN A 125 -2.15 -14.11 -1.81
N LEU A 126 -2.23 -13.06 -0.99
CA LEU A 126 -3.40 -12.80 -0.14
C LEU A 126 -4.58 -12.28 -0.98
N SER A 127 -5.81 -12.43 -0.47
CA SER A 127 -6.96 -11.75 -1.09
C SER A 127 -6.82 -10.23 -0.97
N PRO A 128 -7.44 -9.42 -1.86
CA PRO A 128 -7.31 -7.97 -1.82
C PRO A 128 -7.61 -7.37 -0.44
N GLU A 129 -8.64 -7.86 0.25
CA GLU A 129 -9.02 -7.37 1.58
C GLU A 129 -7.96 -7.66 2.64
N PHE A 130 -7.18 -8.74 2.47
CA PHE A 130 -6.08 -9.11 3.35
C PHE A 130 -4.81 -8.33 3.04
N GLN A 131 -4.52 -8.10 1.75
CA GLN A 131 -3.42 -7.22 1.34
C GLN A 131 -3.62 -5.83 1.94
N GLU A 132 -4.83 -5.26 1.81
CA GLU A 132 -5.13 -3.93 2.32
C GLU A 132 -4.98 -3.80 3.84
N VAL A 133 -5.52 -4.73 4.64
CA VAL A 133 -5.37 -4.62 6.11
C VAL A 133 -3.92 -4.79 6.55
N ILE A 134 -3.13 -5.63 5.86
CA ILE A 134 -1.71 -5.80 6.15
C ILE A 134 -0.94 -4.54 5.76
N HIS A 135 -1.20 -3.99 4.58
CA HIS A 135 -0.56 -2.76 4.11
C HIS A 135 -0.79 -1.60 5.09
N LEU A 136 -2.06 -1.33 5.40
CA LEU A 136 -2.43 -0.22 6.29
C LEU A 136 -1.92 -0.42 7.73
N ARG A 137 -1.74 -1.68 8.18
CA ARG A 137 -1.28 -1.96 9.54
C ARG A 137 0.23 -2.00 9.68
N GLU A 138 0.91 -2.76 8.83
CA GLU A 138 2.33 -3.09 9.01
C GLU A 138 3.25 -2.09 8.30
N PHE A 139 2.77 -1.37 7.27
CA PHE A 139 3.56 -0.38 6.54
C PHE A 139 3.16 1.04 6.92
N GLU A 140 1.86 1.27 7.07
CA GLU A 140 1.34 2.61 7.38
C GLU A 140 1.13 2.88 8.87
N GLU A 141 1.27 1.84 9.69
CA GLU A 141 1.16 1.86 11.15
C GLU A 141 -0.18 2.42 11.67
N LEU A 142 -1.25 2.33 10.87
CA LEU A 142 -2.56 2.82 11.27
C LEU A 142 -3.14 1.97 12.42
N SER A 143 -3.85 2.66 13.32
CA SER A 143 -4.60 2.01 14.38
C SER A 143 -5.77 1.20 13.81
N TYR A 144 -6.26 0.20 14.54
CA TYR A 144 -7.39 -0.61 14.06
C TYR A 144 -8.65 0.24 13.81
N GLN A 145 -8.84 1.32 14.58
CA GLN A 145 -9.94 2.26 14.39
C GLN A 145 -9.75 3.09 13.11
N GLN A 146 -8.53 3.54 12.81
CA GLN A 146 -8.24 4.26 11.57
C GLN A 146 -8.41 3.36 10.35
N ILE A 147 -7.92 2.12 10.42
CA ILE A 147 -8.10 1.13 9.35
C ILE A 147 -9.60 0.84 9.13
N ALA A 148 -10.38 0.74 10.20
CA ALA A 148 -11.83 0.54 10.12
C ALA A 148 -12.53 1.68 9.36
N ILE A 149 -12.10 2.93 9.59
CA ILE A 149 -12.59 4.12 8.86
C ILE A 149 -12.19 4.02 7.38
N VAL A 150 -10.90 3.81 7.09
CA VAL A 150 -10.39 3.70 5.71
C VAL A 150 -11.14 2.62 4.94
N LEU A 151 -11.28 1.43 5.53
CA LEU A 151 -11.91 0.28 4.88
C LEU A 151 -13.44 0.27 4.97
N SER A 152 -14.05 1.26 5.64
CA SER A 152 -15.49 1.34 5.89
C SER A 152 -16.08 0.04 6.44
N CYS A 153 -15.47 -0.50 7.51
CA CYS A 153 -15.90 -1.74 8.16
C CYS A 153 -15.77 -1.67 9.69
N PRO A 154 -16.40 -2.60 10.44
CA PRO A 154 -16.24 -2.64 11.89
C PRO A 154 -14.79 -2.93 12.33
N THR A 155 -14.36 -2.33 13.45
CA THR A 155 -13.02 -2.59 14.03
C THR A 155 -12.78 -4.08 14.32
N GLY A 156 -13.82 -4.83 14.75
CA GLY A 156 -13.72 -6.28 14.92
C GLY A 156 -13.47 -7.04 13.60
N THR A 157 -13.96 -6.52 12.48
CA THR A 157 -13.64 -7.03 11.14
C THR A 157 -12.18 -6.80 10.79
N VAL A 158 -11.60 -5.65 11.15
CA VAL A 158 -10.16 -5.39 10.98
C VAL A 158 -9.34 -6.41 11.78
N MET A 159 -9.64 -6.60 13.07
CA MET A 159 -8.93 -7.57 13.92
C MET A 159 -8.98 -8.99 13.35
N SER A 160 -10.18 -9.47 12.98
CA SER A 160 -10.36 -10.81 12.42
C SER A 160 -9.73 -10.98 11.03
N ARG A 161 -9.68 -9.92 10.20
CA ARG A 161 -8.95 -9.94 8.92
C ARG A 161 -7.45 -9.99 9.14
N LEU A 162 -6.89 -9.18 10.04
CA LEU A 162 -5.46 -9.19 10.37
C LEU A 162 -5.01 -10.55 10.92
N GLY A 163 -5.76 -11.13 11.85
CA GLY A 163 -5.45 -12.45 12.40
C GLY A 163 -5.37 -13.53 11.31
N ARG A 164 -6.33 -13.54 10.38
CA ARG A 164 -6.35 -14.48 9.25
C ARG A 164 -5.26 -14.18 8.21
N ALA A 165 -5.03 -12.92 7.88
CA ALA A 165 -3.98 -12.51 6.96
C ALA A 165 -2.59 -12.91 7.49
N ARG A 166 -2.28 -12.63 8.76
CA ARG A 166 -1.03 -13.05 9.41
C ARG A 166 -0.88 -14.57 9.49
N ALA A 167 -1.97 -15.31 9.71
CA ALA A 167 -1.93 -16.78 9.68
C ALA A 167 -1.59 -17.31 8.27
N LYS A 168 -2.17 -16.72 7.22
CA LYS A 168 -1.84 -17.06 5.83
C LYS A 168 -0.40 -16.71 5.46
N LEU A 169 0.07 -15.51 5.84
CA LEU A 169 1.46 -15.10 5.60
C LEU A 169 2.44 -16.06 6.27
N ARG A 170 2.18 -16.45 7.54
CA ARG A 170 2.99 -17.48 8.21
C ARG A 170 3.02 -18.76 7.38
N ALA A 171 1.87 -19.30 6.97
CA ALA A 171 1.82 -20.53 6.17
C ALA A 171 2.59 -20.44 4.83
N LEU A 172 2.57 -19.27 4.17
CA LEU A 172 3.29 -19.02 2.92
C LEU A 172 4.81 -18.90 3.11
N LEU A 173 5.26 -18.44 4.27
CA LEU A 173 6.68 -18.20 4.57
C LEU A 173 7.35 -19.38 5.30
N THR A 174 6.59 -20.29 5.92
CA THR A 174 7.12 -21.42 6.71
C THR A 174 7.94 -22.48 5.92
N PRO A 175 7.82 -22.72 4.59
CA PRO A 175 8.67 -23.70 3.91
C PRO A 175 10.06 -23.18 3.49
N THR A 176 10.32 -21.86 3.53
CA THR A 176 11.56 -21.27 2.99
C THR A 176 12.67 -21.11 4.03
N TRP A 177 12.33 -20.91 5.30
CA TRP A 177 13.32 -20.72 6.38
C TRP A 177 14.12 -22.00 6.73
N SER A 178 13.59 -23.19 6.42
CA SER A 178 14.22 -24.47 6.79
C SER A 178 15.35 -24.91 5.86
N GLN A 179 15.52 -24.32 4.66
CA GLN A 179 16.58 -24.71 3.72
C GLN A 179 17.85 -23.85 3.82
N THR A 180 17.75 -22.59 4.24
CA THR A 180 18.91 -21.70 4.43
C THR A 180 19.71 -22.02 5.69
N ALA A 181 19.09 -22.65 6.70
CA ALA A 181 19.76 -23.03 7.95
C ALA A 181 20.58 -24.33 7.84
N SER A 182 20.40 -25.16 6.81
CA SER A 182 21.04 -26.47 6.68
C SER A 182 22.27 -26.52 5.77
N SER A 183 22.60 -25.46 5.03
CA SER A 183 23.74 -25.44 4.09
C SER A 183 25.09 -25.05 4.71
N GLY A 184 25.16 -24.78 6.01
CA GLY A 184 26.38 -24.31 6.69
C GLY A 184 27.16 -25.36 7.49
N LYS A 185 26.81 -26.65 7.43
CA LYS A 185 27.34 -27.67 8.35
C LYS A 185 27.87 -28.94 7.71
N ASP A 186 28.48 -28.86 6.52
CA ASP A 186 29.22 -30.00 5.93
C ASP A 186 30.52 -29.53 5.25
N SER A 187 31.51 -29.12 6.04
CA SER A 187 32.92 -29.13 5.61
C SER A 187 33.87 -29.03 6.80
N ARG A 188 34.15 -30.17 7.44
CA ARG A 188 35.42 -30.43 8.14
C ARG A 188 35.53 -31.94 8.38
N SER A 189 36.09 -32.60 7.38
CA SER A 189 36.87 -33.83 7.56
C SER A 189 38.25 -33.48 8.09
#